data_AF-A0A9X3J4Q7-F1
#
_entry.id   AF-A0A9X3J4Q7-F1
#
_cell.length_a   1.000
_cell.length_b   1.000
_cell.length_c   1.000
_cell.angle_alpha   90.00
_cell.angle_beta   90.00
_cell.angle_gamma   90.00
#
_symmetry.space_group_name_H-M   'P 1'
#
loop_
_entity.id
_entity.type
_entity.pdbx_description
1 polymer ?
#
loop_
_entity_poly.entity_id
_entity_poly.type
_entity_poly.pdbx_seq_one_letter_code
_entity_poly.pdbx_strand_id
1 'polypeptide(L)'
;MDYNKRIIDVVEEKNMTASAFADKIDATRQAVYNWKKGTHNIPIKYVIEFLKQFEDVDARWVLTGLRKENAVEDEAHTKLLEEHEQLIAEVAELKKQMFEYMKQLLQGKDELLVAKDEILRLKS
;
A
#
# COMPACT_ATOMS: atom_id res chain seq x y z
N MET A 1 6.70 -6.23 -22.06
CA MET A 1 5.75 -5.45 -22.89
C MET A 1 5.90 -3.98 -22.52
N ASP A 2 5.99 -3.08 -23.50
CA ASP A 2 6.11 -1.64 -23.27
C ASP A 2 4.72 -1.00 -23.00
N TYR A 3 4.65 0.08 -22.23
CA TYR A 3 3.38 0.74 -21.89
C TYR A 3 2.72 1.38 -23.11
N ASN A 4 3.51 1.84 -24.09
CA ASN A 4 2.98 2.26 -25.39
C ASN A 4 2.12 1.17 -26.01
N LYS A 5 2.65 -0.06 -26.04
CA LYS A 5 1.94 -1.19 -26.62
C LYS A 5 0.65 -1.49 -25.86
N ARG A 6 0.68 -1.48 -24.53
CA ARG A 6 -0.53 -1.67 -23.71
C ARG A 6 -1.61 -0.62 -23.98
N ILE A 7 -1.23 0.64 -24.10
CA ILE A 7 -2.17 1.73 -24.42
C ILE A 7 -2.78 1.52 -25.82
N ILE A 8 -1.95 1.19 -26.81
CA ILE A 8 -2.42 0.94 -28.17
C ILE A 8 -3.33 -0.29 -28.24
N ASP A 9 -3.00 -1.37 -27.52
CA ASP A 9 -3.82 -2.57 -27.47
C ASP A 9 -5.21 -2.26 -26.89
N VAL A 10 -5.31 -1.48 -25.81
CA VAL A 10 -6.61 -1.03 -25.27
C VAL A 10 -7.40 -0.21 -26.30
N VAL A 11 -6.73 0.72 -27.00
CA VAL A 11 -7.37 1.54 -28.02
C VAL A 11 -7.95 0.68 -29.14
N GLU A 12 -7.22 -0.35 -29.56
CA GLU A 12 -7.65 -1.30 -30.59
C GLU A 12 -8.77 -2.23 -30.10
N GLU A 13 -8.70 -2.73 -28.86
CA GLU A 13 -9.76 -3.52 -28.21
C GLU A 13 -11.09 -2.76 -28.13
N LYS A 14 -11.03 -1.43 -27.97
CA LYS A 14 -12.19 -0.54 -28.00
C LYS A 14 -12.63 -0.17 -29.42
N ASN A 15 -12.09 -0.81 -30.45
CA ASN A 15 -12.35 -0.56 -31.88
C ASN A 15 -12.14 0.91 -32.30
N MET A 16 -11.20 1.60 -31.65
CA MET A 16 -10.97 3.01 -31.90
C MET A 16 -9.83 3.20 -32.90
N THR A 17 -10.03 4.06 -33.89
CA THR A 17 -8.99 4.37 -34.88
C THR A 17 -7.89 5.24 -34.26
N ALA A 18 -6.69 5.20 -34.85
CA ALA A 18 -5.58 6.06 -34.41
C ALA A 18 -5.92 7.56 -34.49
N SER A 19 -6.78 7.96 -35.45
CA SER A 19 -7.27 9.34 -35.54
C SER A 19 -8.18 9.67 -34.37
N ALA A 20 -9.19 8.83 -34.11
CA ALA A 20 -10.12 9.03 -33.02
C ALA A 20 -9.40 9.04 -31.66
N PHE A 21 -8.37 8.21 -31.50
CA PHE A 21 -7.52 8.25 -30.32
C PHE A 21 -6.80 9.59 -30.18
N ALA A 22 -6.14 10.05 -31.25
CA ALA A 22 -5.42 11.33 -31.26
C ALA A 22 -6.35 12.49 -30.86
N ASP A 23 -7.54 12.52 -31.44
CA ASP A 23 -8.56 13.54 -31.15
C ASP A 23 -9.04 13.45 -29.68
N LYS A 24 -9.15 12.24 -29.10
CA LYS A 24 -9.63 12.02 -27.73
C LYS A 24 -8.65 12.46 -26.63
N ILE A 25 -7.34 12.37 -26.90
CA ILE A 25 -6.29 12.75 -25.93
C ILE A 25 -5.55 14.05 -26.32
N ASP A 26 -6.12 14.83 -27.23
CA ASP A 26 -5.55 16.09 -27.74
C ASP A 26 -4.08 15.94 -28.21
N ALA A 27 -3.83 14.86 -28.95
CA ALA A 27 -2.54 14.55 -29.56
C ALA A 27 -2.61 14.73 -31.08
N THR A 28 -1.46 14.91 -31.72
CA THR A 28 -1.41 14.92 -33.18
C THR A 28 -1.48 13.49 -33.71
N ARG A 29 -2.15 13.30 -34.86
CA ARG A 29 -2.21 11.99 -35.54
C ARG A 29 -0.82 11.44 -35.86
N GLN A 30 0.13 12.31 -36.18
CA GLN A 30 1.53 11.93 -36.42
C GLN A 30 2.21 11.40 -35.16
N ALA A 31 1.95 12.01 -33.99
CA ALA A 31 2.48 11.51 -32.72
C ALA A 31 1.94 10.11 -32.42
N VAL A 32 0.62 9.91 -32.54
CA VAL A 32 -0.01 8.60 -32.35
C VAL A 32 0.54 7.55 -33.32
N TYR A 33 0.76 7.91 -34.59
CA TYR A 33 1.38 7.02 -35.57
C TYR A 33 2.80 6.59 -35.14
N ASN A 34 3.61 7.52 -34.65
CA ASN A 34 4.97 7.24 -34.18
C ASN A 34 4.96 6.34 -32.93
N TRP A 35 4.01 6.57 -32.00
CA TRP A 35 3.82 5.74 -30.81
C TRP A 35 3.41 4.31 -31.18
N LYS A 36 2.48 4.15 -32.14
CA LYS A 36 2.05 2.84 -32.64
C LYS A 36 3.19 2.08 -33.32
N LYS A 37 4.09 2.78 -34.03
CA LYS A 37 5.30 2.17 -34.59
C LYS A 37 6.39 1.87 -33.55
N GLY A 38 6.25 2.35 -32.31
CA GLY A 38 7.25 2.19 -31.26
C GLY A 38 8.53 2.99 -31.51
N THR A 39 8.50 4.02 -32.37
CA THR A 39 9.68 4.86 -32.62
C THR A 39 9.89 5.89 -31.52
N HIS A 40 8.83 6.22 -30.77
CA HIS A 40 8.84 7.19 -29.68
C HIS A 40 7.94 6.71 -28.54
N ASN A 41 8.35 7.03 -27.32
CA ASN A 41 7.56 6.83 -26.10
C ASN A 41 6.42 7.84 -26.00
N ILE A 42 5.25 7.43 -25.46
CA ILE A 42 4.13 8.33 -25.18
C ILE A 42 4.51 9.22 -23.98
N PRO A 43 4.53 10.55 -24.12
CA PRO A 43 4.77 11.44 -22.99
C PRO A 43 3.73 11.26 -21.88
N ILE A 44 4.16 11.39 -20.62
CA ILE A 44 3.30 11.16 -19.43
C ILE A 44 1.97 11.93 -19.46
N LYS A 45 1.96 13.17 -19.98
CA LYS A 45 0.74 13.97 -20.10
C LYS A 45 -0.35 13.26 -20.92
N TYR A 46 0.03 12.55 -21.98
CA TYR A 46 -0.90 11.80 -22.81
C TYR A 46 -1.30 10.46 -22.18
N VAL A 47 -0.43 9.86 -21.36
CA VAL A 47 -0.80 8.70 -20.54
C VAL A 47 -1.87 9.08 -19.52
N ILE A 48 -1.74 10.25 -18.89
CA ILE A 48 -2.74 10.78 -17.95
C ILE A 48 -4.07 11.05 -18.67
N GLU A 49 -4.05 11.72 -19.82
CA GLU A 49 -5.28 11.95 -20.60
C GLU A 49 -5.91 10.63 -21.05
N PHE A 50 -5.12 9.64 -21.47
CA PHE A 50 -5.64 8.30 -21.75
C PHE A 50 -6.34 7.71 -20.51
N LEU A 51 -5.70 7.69 -19.34
CA LEU A 51 -6.30 7.11 -18.14
C LEU A 51 -7.59 7.82 -17.69
N LYS A 52 -7.72 9.14 -17.93
CA LYS A 52 -8.97 9.86 -17.70
C LYS A 52 -10.08 9.45 -18.66
N GLN A 53 -9.74 9.12 -19.90
CA GLN A 53 -10.70 8.77 -20.95
C GLN A 53 -11.08 7.28 -20.97
N PHE A 54 -10.36 6.46 -20.21
CA PHE A 54 -10.51 5.01 -20.11
C PHE A 54 -10.49 4.61 -18.63
N GLU A 55 -11.54 4.99 -17.91
CA GLU A 55 -11.68 4.76 -16.45
C GLU A 55 -11.67 3.29 -16.05
N ASP A 56 -11.97 2.38 -17.00
CA ASP A 56 -11.94 0.93 -16.80
C ASP A 56 -10.52 0.34 -16.90
N VAL A 57 -9.51 1.16 -17.21
CA VAL A 57 -8.12 0.72 -17.35
C VAL A 57 -7.33 1.00 -16.08
N ASP A 58 -6.73 -0.06 -15.51
CA ASP A 58 -5.86 0.06 -14.35
C ASP A 58 -4.53 0.75 -14.71
N ALA A 59 -4.30 1.93 -14.12
CA ALA A 59 -3.06 2.69 -14.25
C ALA A 59 -1.82 1.87 -13.86
N ARG A 60 -1.89 1.04 -12.81
CA ARG A 60 -0.78 0.17 -12.39
C ARG A 60 -0.45 -0.81 -13.51
N TRP A 61 -1.45 -1.43 -14.13
CA TRP A 61 -1.22 -2.34 -15.26
C TRP A 61 -0.62 -1.63 -16.47
N VAL A 62 -1.11 -0.43 -16.82
CA VAL A 62 -0.54 0.35 -17.93
C VAL A 62 0.94 0.64 -17.70
N LEU A 63 1.34 1.02 -16.49
CA LEU A 63 2.71 1.39 -16.17
C LEU A 63 3.63 0.16 -16.02
N THR A 64 3.15 -0.88 -15.33
CA THR A 64 3.99 -2.01 -14.90
C THR A 64 3.81 -3.27 -15.75
N GLY A 65 2.70 -3.39 -16.47
CA GLY A 65 2.27 -4.61 -17.15
C GLY A 65 1.67 -5.67 -16.23
N LEU A 66 1.59 -5.41 -14.92
CA LEU A 66 1.04 -6.35 -13.93
C LEU A 66 -0.46 -6.10 -13.79
N ARG A 67 -1.29 -7.07 -14.22
CA ARG A 67 -2.73 -7.05 -13.95
C ARG A 67 -2.96 -7.29 -12.46
N LYS A 68 -4.05 -6.79 -11.89
CA LYS A 68 -4.43 -7.08 -10.48
C LYS A 68 -4.43 -8.58 -10.17
N GLU A 69 -4.87 -9.41 -11.12
CA GLU A 69 -4.87 -10.88 -10.95
C GLU A 69 -3.46 -11.50 -10.99
N ASN A 70 -2.49 -10.82 -11.61
CA ASN A 70 -1.09 -11.22 -11.70
C ASN A 70 -0.19 -10.43 -10.74
N ALA A 71 -0.77 -9.55 -9.93
CA ALA A 71 -0.12 -9.14 -8.70
C ALA A 71 -0.15 -10.41 -7.86
N VAL A 72 0.88 -11.23 -8.02
CA VAL A 72 1.28 -12.22 -7.04
C VAL A 72 1.09 -11.48 -5.73
N GLU A 73 0.12 -11.92 -4.90
CA GLU A 73 0.11 -11.54 -3.50
C GLU A 73 1.51 -11.88 -3.04
N ASP A 74 2.33 -10.84 -2.96
CA ASP A 74 3.76 -10.98 -2.86
C ASP A 74 3.96 -11.85 -1.64
N GLU A 75 4.48 -13.08 -1.76
CA GLU A 75 4.61 -13.98 -0.61
C GLU A 75 5.35 -13.26 0.53
N ALA A 76 6.22 -12.30 0.18
CA ALA A 76 6.85 -11.38 1.10
C ALA A 76 5.85 -10.44 1.79
N HIS A 77 4.88 -9.86 1.08
CA HIS A 77 3.83 -9.02 1.66
C HIS A 77 2.86 -9.82 2.54
N THR A 78 2.45 -11.02 2.11
CA THR A 78 1.60 -11.91 2.92
C THR A 78 2.32 -12.35 4.20
N LYS A 79 3.58 -12.79 4.10
CA LYS A 79 4.41 -13.08 5.29
C LYS A 79 4.60 -11.87 6.18
N LEU A 80 4.81 -10.68 5.61
CA LEU A 80 4.97 -9.45 6.39
C LEU A 80 3.69 -9.10 7.15
N LEU A 81 2.52 -9.32 6.56
CA LEU A 81 1.23 -9.14 7.23
C LEU A 81 1.04 -10.13 8.38
N GLU A 82 1.36 -11.41 8.16
CA GLU A 82 1.32 -12.45 9.20
C GLU A 82 2.27 -12.15 10.36
N GLU A 83 3.51 -11.76 10.07
CA GLU A 83 4.51 -11.34 11.07
C GLU A 83 4.03 -10.11 11.85
N HIS A 84 3.43 -9.13 11.17
CA HIS A 84 2.90 -7.93 11.81
C HIS A 84 1.73 -8.24 12.76
N GLU A 85 0.82 -9.14 12.39
CA GLU A 85 -0.27 -9.60 13.26
C GLU A 85 0.25 -10.33 14.51
N GLN A 86 1.26 -11.18 14.36
CA GLN A 86 1.91 -11.87 15.47
C GLN A 86 2.57 -10.89 16.43
N LEU A 87 3.31 -9.90 15.90
CA LEU A 87 3.94 -8.86 16.71
C LEU A 87 2.92 -8.00 17.47
N ILE A 88 1.77 -7.69 16.88
CA ILE A 88 0.69 -6.97 17.59
C ILE A 88 0.19 -7.79 18.78
N ALA A 89 -0.03 -9.10 18.58
CA ALA A 89 -0.50 -9.98 19.64
C ALA A 89 0.53 -10.09 20.78
N GLU A 90 1.81 -10.22 20.44
CA GLU A 90 2.90 -10.28 21.42
C GLU A 90 3.01 -8.98 22.22
N VAL A 91 2.94 -7.81 21.56
CA VAL A 91 2.95 -6.50 22.23
C VAL A 91 1.75 -6.35 23.17
N ALA A 92 0.57 -6.85 22.80
CA ALA A 92 -0.61 -6.81 23.65
C ALA A 92 -0.42 -7.66 24.92
N GLU A 93 0.15 -8.85 24.80
CA GLU A 93 0.39 -9.73 25.94
C GLU A 93 1.49 -9.17 26.86
N LEU A 94 2.59 -8.64 26.31
CA LEU A 94 3.62 -7.97 27.09
C LEU A 94 3.08 -6.77 27.87
N LYS A 95 2.19 -5.98 27.26
CA LYS A 95 1.51 -4.87 27.97
C LYS A 95 0.68 -5.37 29.15
N LYS A 96 -0.02 -6.49 28.99
CA LYS A 96 -0.81 -7.10 30.06
C LYS A 96 0.08 -7.60 31.20
N GLN A 97 1.17 -8.28 30.89
CA GLN A 97 2.14 -8.73 31.89
C GLN A 97 2.77 -7.55 32.65
N MET A 98 3.15 -6.50 31.93
CA MET A 98 3.69 -5.28 32.52
C MET A 98 2.68 -4.61 33.46
N PHE A 99 1.40 -4.61 33.09
CA PHE A 99 0.33 -4.08 33.94
C PHE A 99 0.20 -4.87 35.26
N GLU A 100 0.21 -6.20 35.20
CA GLU A 100 0.17 -7.03 36.41
C GLU A 100 1.41 -6.83 37.29
N TYR A 101 2.59 -6.72 36.69
CA TYR A 101 3.82 -6.42 37.44
C TYR A 101 3.75 -5.06 38.15
N MET A 102 3.26 -4.02 37.48
CA MET A 102 3.06 -2.70 38.10
C MET A 102 2.07 -2.76 39.26
N LYS A 103 0.99 -3.54 39.13
CA LYS A 103 -0.01 -3.73 40.19
C LYS A 103 0.59 -4.39 41.43
N GLN A 104 1.44 -5.41 41.25
CA GLN A 104 2.14 -6.07 42.36
C GLN A 104 3.11 -5.13 43.07
N LEU A 105 3.86 -4.31 42.33
CA LEU A 105 4.77 -3.32 42.91
C LEU A 105 4.04 -2.27 43.75
N LEU A 106 2.86 -1.82 43.31
CA LEU A 106 2.02 -0.89 44.06
C LEU A 106 1.54 -1.51 45.37
N GLN A 107 1.04 -2.75 45.34
CA GLN A 107 0.58 -3.45 46.54
C GLN A 107 1.71 -3.67 47.55
N GLY A 108 2.87 -4.14 47.09
CA GLY A 108 4.03 -4.33 47.97
C GLY A 108 4.53 -3.03 48.60
N LYS A 109 4.37 -1.88 47.92
CA LYS A 109 4.70 -0.56 48.48
C LYS A 109 3.75 -0.17 49.61
N ASP A 110 2.45 -0.41 49.46
CA ASP A 110 1.46 -0.10 50.48
C ASP A 110 1.66 -0.95 51.74
N GLU A 111 1.93 -2.25 51.57
CA GLU A 111 2.28 -3.17 52.66
C GLU A 111 3.53 -2.70 53.44
N LEU A 112 4.55 -2.24 52.71
CA LEU A 112 5.79 -1.75 53.31
C LEU A 112 5.59 -0.44 54.09
N LEU A 113 4.65 0.41 53.65
CA LEU A 113 4.26 1.63 54.37
C LEU A 113 3.58 1.29 55.70
N VAL A 114 2.64 0.34 55.68
CA VAL A 114 1.93 -0.13 56.88
C VAL A 114 2.91 -0.74 57.89
N ALA A 115 3.80 -1.63 57.43
CA ALA A 115 4.81 -2.26 58.28
C ALA A 115 5.76 -1.22 58.90
N LYS A 116 6.14 -0.19 58.14
CA LYS A 116 6.98 0.91 58.64
C LYS A 116 6.27 1.70 59.75
N ASP A 117 5.00 2.02 59.58
CA ASP A 117 4.21 2.76 60.57
C ASP A 117 4.01 1.97 61.86
N GLU A 118 3.79 0.65 61.76
CA GLU A 118 3.71 -0.25 62.92
C GLU A 118 5.03 -0.31 63.69
N ILE A 119 6.17 -0.47 63.00
CA ILE A 119 7.49 -0.45 63.63
C ILE A 119 7.74 0.88 64.36
N LEU A 120 7.31 2.01 63.78
CA LEU A 120 7.47 3.33 64.39
C LEU A 120 6.68 3.46 65.69
N ARG A 121 5.45 2.94 65.72
CA ARG A 121 4.59 2.91 66.92
C ARG A 121 5.14 2.00 68.03
N LEU A 122 5.80 0.90 67.66
CA LEU A 122 6.42 -0.01 68.64
C LEU A 122 7.72 0.55 69.26
N LYS A 123 8.31 1.58 68.64
CA LYS A 123 9.56 2.22 69.08
C LYS A 123 9.36 3.54 69.85
N SER A 124 8.13 4.05 69.91
CA SER A 124 7.72 5.25 70.65
C SER A 124 7.13 4.90 72.01
#